data_AF-A0A172TAM4-F1
#
_entry.id   AF-A0A172TAM4-F1
#
_cell.length_a   1.000
_cell.length_b   1.000
_cell.length_c   1.000
_cell.angle_alpha   90.00
_cell.angle_beta   90.00
_cell.angle_gamma   90.00
#
_symmetry.space_group_name_H-M   'P 1'
#
loop_
_entity.id
_entity.type
_entity.pdbx_description
1 polymer ?
#
loop_
_entity_poly.entity_id
_entity_poly.type
_entity_poly.pdbx_seq_one_letter_code
_entity_poly.pdbx_strand_id
1 'polypeptide(L)'
;MTNRQIKTGRWIVGSILSLILGLTVFGAVARLLLGFDLSYAVRLTLTFFLCWMVFRGFFWARVMLSLLLVWTAFQLFIVTPELSGMLRMGWLVIGLLYLASALSLVALPQVRSYFRYSQQP
;
A
#
# COMPACT_ATOMS: atom_id res chain seq x y z
N MET A 1 4.74 6.46 -26.32
CA MET A 1 5.17 6.62 -24.91
C MET A 1 6.68 6.71 -24.88
N THR A 2 7.27 7.70 -24.21
CA THR A 2 8.73 7.82 -24.12
C THR A 2 9.28 6.85 -23.08
N ASN A 3 10.38 6.15 -23.39
CA ASN A 3 11.07 5.21 -22.47
C ASN A 3 11.32 5.79 -21.06
N ARG A 4 11.53 7.11 -20.99
CA ARG A 4 11.70 7.85 -19.73
C ARG A 4 10.43 7.78 -18.85
N GLN A 5 9.24 7.93 -19.43
CA GLN A 5 7.97 7.87 -18.69
C GLN A 5 7.71 6.48 -18.09
N ILE A 6 8.07 5.42 -18.80
CA ILE A 6 7.90 4.03 -18.34
C ILE A 6 8.86 3.74 -17.18
N LYS A 7 10.13 4.14 -17.29
CA LYS A 7 11.11 4.02 -16.20
C LYS A 7 10.67 4.80 -14.96
N THR A 8 10.24 6.06 -15.13
CA THR A 8 9.74 6.88 -14.01
C THR A 8 8.50 6.25 -13.37
N GLY A 9 7.55 5.72 -14.16
CA GLY A 9 6.38 5.01 -13.64
C GLY A 9 6.75 3.79 -12.80
N ARG A 10 7.71 2.98 -13.26
CA ARG A 10 8.24 1.82 -12.50
C ARG A 10 8.88 2.23 -11.17
N TRP A 11 9.65 3.31 -11.16
CA TRP A 11 10.26 3.85 -9.94
C TRP A 11 9.21 4.36 -8.94
N ILE A 12 8.19 5.07 -9.42
CA ILE A 12 7.08 5.56 -8.59
C ILE A 12 6.32 4.38 -7.98
N VAL A 13 5.92 3.40 -8.80
CA VAL A 13 5.21 2.20 -8.32
C VAL A 13 6.07 1.44 -7.32
N GLY A 14 7.36 1.23 -7.61
CA GLY A 14 8.30 0.58 -6.70
C GLY A 14 8.42 1.31 -5.36
N SER A 15 8.47 2.65 -5.39
CA SER A 15 8.56 3.47 -4.18
C SER A 15 7.29 3.39 -3.33
N ILE A 16 6.11 3.46 -3.97
CA ILE A 16 4.82 3.32 -3.29
C ILE A 16 4.70 1.91 -2.67
N LEU A 17 5.05 0.86 -3.41
CA LEU A 17 5.01 -0.51 -2.90
C LEU A 17 5.99 -0.72 -1.74
N SER A 18 7.20 -0.17 -1.83
CA SER A 18 8.19 -0.24 -0.75
C SER A 18 7.70 0.49 0.51
N LEU A 19 7.05 1.64 0.35
CA LEU A 19 6.45 2.39 1.46
C LEU A 19 5.30 1.61 2.10
N ILE A 20 4.41 1.02 1.29
CA ILE A 20 3.32 0.17 1.79
C ILE A 20 3.89 -1.02 2.56
N LEU A 21 4.87 -1.73 2.00
CA LEU A 21 5.51 -2.87 2.65
C LEU A 21 6.18 -2.44 3.96
N GLY A 22 6.90 -1.33 3.97
CA GLY A 22 7.52 -0.78 5.18
C GLY A 22 6.50 -0.50 6.28
N LEU A 23 5.40 0.18 5.97
CA LEU A 23 4.32 0.44 6.92
C LEU A 23 3.65 -0.84 7.42
N THR A 24 3.45 -1.81 6.53
CA THR A 24 2.79 -3.08 6.86
C THR A 24 3.67 -3.96 7.74
N VAL A 25 4.98 -4.02 7.45
CA VAL A 25 5.96 -4.72 8.27
C VAL A 25 6.11 -4.03 9.62
N PHE A 26 6.20 -2.70 9.67
CA PHE A 26 6.27 -1.96 10.92
C PHE A 26 5.05 -2.23 11.82
N GLY A 27 3.84 -2.20 11.24
CA GLY A 27 2.61 -2.54 11.96
C GLY A 27 2.57 -4.00 12.42
N ALA A 28 3.09 -4.93 11.62
CA ALA A 28 3.16 -6.34 12.00
C ALA A 28 4.21 -6.61 13.10
N VAL A 29 5.36 -5.93 13.08
CA VAL A 29 6.37 -6.01 14.14
C VAL A 29 5.80 -5.47 15.45
N ALA A 30 5.13 -4.31 15.41
CA ALA A 30 4.48 -3.75 16.59
C ALA A 30 3.44 -4.70 17.21
N ARG A 31 2.74 -5.47 16.37
CA ARG A 31 1.76 -6.47 16.84
C ARG A 31 2.40 -7.78 17.29
N LEU A 32 3.47 -8.24 16.64
CA LEU A 32 4.23 -9.41 17.10
C LEU A 32 4.77 -9.22 18.51
N LEU A 33 5.16 -7.99 18.88
CA LEU A 33 5.57 -7.65 20.24
C LEU A 33 4.41 -7.72 21.26
N LEU A 34 3.16 -7.60 20.80
CA LEU A 34 1.95 -7.68 21.63
C LEU A 34 1.32 -9.08 21.65
N GLY A 35 1.70 -9.98 20.72
CA GLY A 35 1.23 -11.35 20.65
C GLY A 35 1.20 -11.90 19.21
N PHE A 36 1.38 -13.22 19.07
CA PHE A 36 1.27 -13.87 17.77
C PHE A 36 -0.21 -14.05 17.38
N ASP A 37 -0.61 -13.50 16.24
CA ASP A 37 -1.94 -13.66 15.69
C ASP A 37 -1.85 -14.01 14.20
N LEU A 38 -2.38 -15.20 13.89
CA LEU A 38 -2.36 -15.81 12.56
C LEU A 38 -3.02 -14.90 11.51
N SER A 39 -4.01 -14.11 11.91
CA SER A 39 -4.75 -13.19 11.06
C SER A 39 -3.83 -12.12 10.45
N TYR A 40 -2.84 -11.66 11.21
CA TYR A 40 -1.85 -10.69 10.71
C TYR A 40 -0.81 -11.32 9.81
N ALA A 41 -0.38 -12.56 10.09
CA ALA A 41 0.53 -13.29 9.21
C ALA A 41 -0.09 -13.51 7.83
N VAL A 42 -1.38 -13.88 7.78
CA VAL A 42 -2.14 -14.03 6.53
C VAL A 42 -2.25 -12.69 5.81
N ARG A 43 -2.63 -11.61 6.51
CA ARG A 43 -2.74 -10.27 5.91
C ARG A 43 -1.41 -9.77 5.35
N LEU A 44 -0.30 -10.00 6.06
CA LEU A 44 1.03 -9.57 5.62
C LEU A 44 1.48 -10.35 4.38
N THR A 45 1.29 -11.67 4.38
CA THR A 45 1.58 -12.53 3.22
C THR A 45 0.75 -12.13 2.01
N LEU A 46 -0.56 -11.89 2.21
CA LEU A 46 -1.47 -11.44 1.15
C LEU A 46 -1.04 -10.07 0.60
N THR A 47 -0.66 -9.14 1.48
CA THR A 47 -0.19 -7.80 1.08
C THR A 47 1.10 -7.89 0.28
N PHE A 48 2.04 -8.75 0.68
CA PHE A 48 3.28 -9.00 -0.05
C PHE A 48 3.01 -9.60 -1.44
N PHE A 49 2.13 -10.59 -1.52
CA PHE A 49 1.73 -11.22 -2.77
C PHE A 49 1.04 -10.23 -3.72
N LEU A 50 0.13 -9.39 -3.19
CA LEU A 50 -0.53 -8.34 -3.96
C LEU A 50 0.48 -7.29 -4.45
N CYS A 51 1.43 -6.87 -3.61
CA CYS A 51 2.48 -5.94 -4.02
C CYS A 51 3.31 -6.50 -5.18
N TRP A 52 3.67 -7.78 -5.13
CA TRP A 52 4.38 -8.47 -6.20
C TRP A 52 3.57 -8.53 -7.51
N MET A 53 2.29 -8.88 -7.42
CA MET A 53 1.39 -8.92 -8.58
C MET A 53 1.17 -7.52 -9.19
N VAL A 54 1.06 -6.48 -8.35
CA VAL A 54 1.01 -5.09 -8.80
C VAL A 54 2.30 -4.70 -9.53
N PHE A 55 3.46 -5.09 -9.03
CA PHE A 55 4.73 -4.84 -9.70
C PHE A 55 4.82 -5.50 -11.08
N ARG A 56 4.26 -6.71 -11.22
CA ARG A 56 4.19 -7.46 -12.49
C ARG A 56 3.19 -6.91 -13.51
N GLY A 57 2.35 -5.94 -13.16
CA GLY A 57 1.43 -5.33 -14.12
C GLY A 57 -0.03 -5.80 -14.04
N PHE A 58 -0.39 -6.65 -13.07
CA PHE A 58 -1.74 -7.20 -12.96
C PHE A 58 -2.74 -6.14 -12.46
N PHE A 59 -3.73 -5.83 -13.31
CA PHE A 59 -4.75 -4.81 -13.00
C PHE A 59 -5.61 -5.17 -11.78
N TRP A 60 -6.06 -6.43 -11.68
CA TRP A 60 -6.87 -6.90 -10.56
C TRP A 60 -6.16 -6.78 -9.21
N ALA A 61 -4.85 -7.06 -9.17
CA ALA A 61 -4.05 -6.91 -7.96
C ALA A 61 -3.97 -5.46 -7.50
N ARG A 62 -3.96 -4.50 -8.44
CA ARG A 62 -3.96 -3.06 -8.11
C ARG A 62 -5.26 -2.66 -7.44
N VAL A 63 -6.40 -3.10 -7.98
CA VAL A 63 -7.71 -2.81 -7.41
C VAL A 63 -7.84 -3.44 -6.02
N MET A 64 -7.44 -4.70 -5.86
CA MET A 64 -7.44 -5.38 -4.57
C MET A 64 -6.52 -4.72 -3.54
N LEU A 65 -5.30 -4.35 -3.94
CA LEU A 65 -4.36 -3.65 -3.06
C LEU A 65 -4.93 -2.29 -2.65
N SER A 66 -5.43 -1.49 -3.58
CA SER A 66 -6.06 -0.20 -3.27
C SER A 66 -7.23 -0.34 -2.29
N LEU A 67 -8.12 -1.33 -2.49
CA LEU A 67 -9.21 -1.64 -1.55
C LEU A 67 -8.68 -2.01 -0.17
N LEU A 68 -7.64 -2.85 -0.10
CA LEU A 68 -7.02 -3.27 1.15
C LEU A 68 -6.40 -2.07 1.89
N LEU A 69 -5.76 -1.15 1.17
CA LEU A 69 -5.19 0.08 1.75
C LEU A 69 -6.27 1.04 2.26
N VAL A 70 -7.34 1.25 1.50
CA VAL A 70 -8.48 2.08 1.93
C VAL A 70 -9.13 1.47 3.18
N TRP A 71 -9.35 0.16 3.18
CA TRP A 71 -9.86 -0.56 4.34
C TRP A 71 -8.93 -0.44 5.56
N THR A 72 -7.62 -0.53 5.34
CA THR A 72 -6.60 -0.35 6.39
C THR A 72 -6.66 1.07 6.96
N ALA A 73 -6.72 2.09 6.12
CA ALA A 73 -6.89 3.47 6.53
C ALA A 73 -8.18 3.66 7.34
N PHE A 74 -9.29 3.06 6.91
CA PHE A 74 -10.55 3.14 7.64
C PHE A 74 -10.47 2.50 9.04
N GLN A 75 -9.85 1.31 9.16
CA GLN A 75 -9.56 0.70 10.46
C GLN A 75 -8.69 1.61 11.35
N LEU A 76 -7.68 2.26 10.76
CA LEU A 76 -6.83 3.23 11.46
C LEU A 76 -7.66 4.40 12.00
N PHE A 77 -8.57 4.96 11.20
CA PHE A 77 -9.45 6.05 11.64
C PHE A 77 -10.45 5.63 12.73
N ILE A 78 -10.94 4.40 12.72
CA ILE A 78 -11.84 3.89 13.78
C ILE A 78 -11.11 3.74 15.12
N VAL A 79 -9.84 3.30 15.11
CA VAL A 79 -9.05 3.13 16.34
C VAL A 79 -8.46 4.45 16.84
N THR A 80 -8.20 5.40 15.93
CA THR A 80 -7.69 6.75 16.24
C THR A 80 -8.39 7.46 17.42
N PRO A 81 -9.74 7.51 17.56
CA PRO A 81 -10.41 8.19 18.67
C PRO A 81 -10.11 7.60 20.05
N GLU A 82 -9.67 6.35 20.15
CA GLU A 82 -9.28 5.74 21.44
C GLU A 82 -7.85 6.12 21.88
N LEU A 83 -7.07 6.71 20.97
CA LEU A 83 -5.70 7.14 21.24
C LEU A 83 -5.68 8.60 21.72
N SER A 84 -4.91 8.88 22.77
CA SER A 84 -4.69 10.24 23.29
C SER A 84 -3.31 10.79 22.88
N GLY A 85 -3.23 12.11 22.71
CA GLY A 85 -1.97 12.84 22.50
C GLY A 85 -1.23 12.54 21.19
N MET A 86 0.09 12.44 21.26
CA MET A 86 1.01 12.33 20.11
C MET A 86 0.81 11.05 19.29
N LEU A 87 0.34 9.98 19.92
CA LEU A 87 0.02 8.71 19.27
C LEU A 87 -1.15 8.87 18.29
N ARG A 88 -2.17 9.67 18.64
CA ARG A 88 -3.31 9.96 17.76
C ARG A 88 -2.86 10.62 16.45
N MET A 89 -1.97 11.61 16.55
CA MET A 89 -1.43 12.29 15.37
C MET A 89 -0.61 11.34 14.50
N GLY A 90 0.21 10.47 15.11
CA GLY A 90 0.97 9.44 14.39
C GLY A 90 0.07 8.47 13.62
N TRP A 91 -0.98 7.95 14.27
CA TRP A 91 -1.94 7.03 13.64
C TRP A 91 -2.75 7.69 12.52
N LEU A 92 -3.13 8.97 12.68
CA LEU A 92 -3.77 9.77 11.62
C LEU A 92 -2.85 9.94 10.39
N VAL A 93 -1.58 10.28 10.60
CA VAL A 93 -0.61 10.45 9.52
C VAL A 93 -0.39 9.13 8.77
N ILE A 94 -0.27 8.01 9.49
CA ILE A 94 -0.15 6.68 8.89
C ILE A 94 -1.40 6.34 8.07
N GLY A 95 -2.60 6.59 8.60
CA GLY A 95 -3.86 6.40 7.88
C GLY A 95 -3.95 7.23 6.60
N LEU A 96 -3.55 8.50 6.66
CA LEU A 96 -3.46 9.38 5.50
C LEU A 96 -2.44 8.90 4.47
N LEU A 97 -1.29 8.38 4.90
CA LEU A 97 -0.28 7.82 3.99
C LEU A 97 -0.81 6.59 3.25
N TYR A 98 -1.59 5.74 3.90
CA TYR A 98 -2.25 4.61 3.24
C TYR A 98 -3.28 5.07 2.20
N LEU A 99 -4.09 6.08 2.52
CA LEU A 99 -5.03 6.69 1.55
C LEU A 99 -4.29 7.33 0.38
N ALA A 100 -3.25 8.12 0.64
CA ALA A 100 -2.44 8.77 -0.39
C ALA A 100 -1.78 7.73 -1.30
N SER A 101 -1.30 6.62 -0.74
CA SER A 101 -0.73 5.51 -1.51
C SER A 101 -1.77 4.81 -2.39
N ALA A 102 -2.97 4.56 -1.86
CA ALA A 102 -4.09 3.99 -2.60
C ALA A 102 -4.51 4.89 -3.76
N LEU A 103 -4.64 6.19 -3.49
CA LEU A 103 -4.97 7.21 -4.49
C LEU A 103 -3.90 7.30 -5.56
N SER A 104 -2.63 7.29 -5.16
CA SER A 104 -1.47 7.36 -6.07
C SER A 104 -1.43 6.18 -7.05
N LEU A 105 -1.78 4.97 -6.60
CA LEU A 105 -1.85 3.78 -7.46
C LEU A 105 -2.96 3.87 -8.53
N VAL A 106 -4.01 4.66 -8.28
CA VAL A 106 -5.18 4.77 -9.18
C VAL A 106 -5.11 6.03 -10.06
N ALA A 107 -4.74 7.16 -9.47
CA ALA A 107 -4.86 8.49 -10.09
C ALA A 107 -3.61 8.93 -10.85
N LEU A 108 -2.41 8.42 -10.53
CA LEU A 108 -1.19 8.90 -11.17
C LEU A 108 -1.11 8.46 -12.64
N PRO A 109 -0.98 9.41 -13.59
CA PRO A 109 -0.91 9.10 -15.01
C PRO A 109 0.36 8.31 -15.38
N GLN A 110 1.47 8.53 -14.66
CA GLN A 110 2.71 7.76 -14.86
C GLN A 110 2.58 6.29 -14.41
N VAL A 111 1.71 6.01 -13.44
CA VAL A 111 1.39 4.65 -13.02
C VAL A 111 0.54 3.99 -14.10
N ARG A 112 -0.46 4.70 -14.62
CA ARG A 112 -1.32 4.21 -15.72
C ARG A 112 -0.53 3.93 -17.01
N SER A 113 0.49 4.73 -17.33
CA SER A 113 1.35 4.47 -18.50
C SER A 113 2.25 3.25 -18.31
N TYR A 114 2.83 3.05 -17.12
CA TYR A 114 3.59 1.84 -16.80
C TYR A 114 2.74 0.57 -16.96
N PHE A 115 1.54 0.56 -16.37
CA PHE A 115 0.64 -0.60 -16.46
C PHE A 115 0.17 -0.90 -17.88
N ARG A 116 -0.05 0.13 -18.71
CA ARG A 116 -0.38 -0.06 -20.13
C ARG A 116 0.78 -0.70 -20.91
N TYR A 117 2.01 -0.35 -20.57
CA TYR A 117 3.20 -0.95 -21.18
C TYR A 117 3.43 -2.39 -20.70
N SER A 118 3.29 -2.67 -19.40
CA SER A 118 3.47 -4.03 -18.86
C SER A 118 2.41 -5.04 -19.31
N GLN A 119 1.31 -4.57 -19.91
CA GLN A 119 0.23 -5.39 -20.44
C GLN A 119 0.34 -5.63 -21.95
N GLN A 120 1.31 -5.01 -22.62
CA GLN A 120 1.59 -5.32 -24.02
C GLN A 120 2.41 -6.63 -24.07
N PRO A 121 1.91 -7.67 -24.78
CA PRO A 121 2.56 -8.97 -24.87
C PRO A 121 3.92 -8.90 -25.59
#